data_AF-A0A9R0UAG5-F1
#
_entry.id   AF-A0A9R0UAG5-F1
#
_cell.length_a   1.000
_cell.length_b   1.000
_cell.length_c   1.000
_cell.angle_alpha   90.00
_cell.angle_beta   90.00
_cell.angle_gamma   90.00
#
_symmetry.space_group_name_H-M   'P 1'
#
loop_
_entity.id
_entity.type
_entity.pdbx_description
1 polymer ?
#
loop_
_entity_poly.entity_id
_entity_poly.type
_entity_poly.pdbx_seq_one_letter_code
_entity_poly.pdbx_strand_id
1 'polypeptide(L)'
;MALRLHRIHQDRARERANERHRRGKGKKWADLGLVFASEVGTELDPHNVRRMFRKVVKAAGLEPEEWTPREMRHSFVSLLSDAKVPIEDIARLCGHSGTAVTERVYRHQIRPVMVEAATAMDEIVGRRTRDR
;
A
#
# COMPACT_ATOMS: atom_id res chain seq x y z
N MET A 1 12.58 -3.00 -10.16
CA MET A 1 13.07 -4.40 -10.22
C MET A 1 11.94 -5.43 -10.03
N ALA A 2 11.08 -5.29 -9.00
CA ALA A 2 10.01 -6.24 -8.70
C ALA A 2 8.98 -6.47 -9.82
N LEU A 3 8.45 -5.41 -10.46
CA LEU A 3 7.46 -5.56 -11.54
C LEU A 3 8.01 -6.30 -12.78
N ARG A 4 9.31 -6.17 -13.05
CA ARG A 4 9.97 -6.91 -14.14
C ARG A 4 10.04 -8.41 -13.84
N LEU A 5 10.42 -8.77 -12.61
CA LEU A 5 10.43 -10.17 -12.16
C LEU A 5 9.01 -10.75 -12.15
N HIS A 6 8.03 -9.96 -11.73
CA HIS A 6 6.62 -10.34 -11.77
C HIS A 6 6.14 -10.62 -13.19
N ARG A 7 6.52 -9.78 -14.17
CA ARG A 7 6.22 -10.03 -15.59
C ARG A 7 6.79 -11.36 -16.08
N ILE A 8 8.07 -11.63 -15.78
CA ILE A 8 8.70 -12.92 -16.12
C ILE A 8 7.93 -14.09 -15.48
N HIS A 9 7.48 -13.93 -14.23
CA HIS A 9 6.69 -14.96 -13.57
C HIS A 9 5.33 -15.19 -14.26
N GLN A 10 4.66 -14.12 -14.68
CA GLN A 10 3.39 -14.20 -15.42
C GLN A 10 3.58 -14.88 -16.78
N ASP A 11 4.64 -14.56 -17.52
CA ASP A 11 4.92 -15.18 -18.83
C ASP A 11 5.11 -16.69 -18.67
N ARG A 12 5.87 -17.10 -17.65
CA ARG A 12 6.04 -18.53 -17.31
C ARG A 12 4.72 -19.18 -16.87
N ALA A 13 3.85 -18.46 -16.16
CA ALA A 13 2.53 -18.97 -15.78
C ALA A 13 1.62 -19.17 -17.00
N ARG A 14 1.67 -18.22 -17.96
CA ARG A 14 0.98 -18.29 -19.24
C ARG A 14 1.40 -19.50 -20.06
N GLU A 15 2.70 -19.73 -20.20
CA GLU A 15 3.25 -20.90 -20.89
C GLU A 15 2.73 -22.20 -20.26
N ARG A 16 2.87 -22.35 -18.93
CA ARG A 16 2.38 -23.52 -18.19
C ARG A 16 0.87 -23.74 -18.33
N ALA A 17 0.06 -22.70 -18.25
CA ALA A 17 -1.39 -22.80 -18.41
C ALA A 17 -1.76 -23.29 -19.81
N ASN A 18 -1.12 -22.73 -20.84
CA ASN A 18 -1.36 -23.12 -22.23
C ASN A 18 -0.89 -24.55 -22.52
N GLU A 19 0.26 -24.97 -22.00
CA GLU A 19 0.72 -26.36 -22.11
C GLU A 19 -0.24 -27.35 -21.44
N ARG A 20 -0.70 -27.05 -20.23
CA ARG A 20 -1.68 -27.89 -19.52
C ARG A 20 -2.95 -28.01 -20.35
N HIS A 21 -3.46 -26.90 -20.85
CA HIS A 21 -4.66 -26.88 -21.69
C HIS A 21 -4.50 -27.69 -22.98
N ARG A 22 -3.35 -27.58 -23.68
CA ARG A 22 -3.02 -28.39 -24.87
C ARG A 22 -3.01 -29.89 -24.58
N ARG A 23 -2.64 -30.30 -23.36
CA ARG A 23 -2.69 -31.69 -22.87
C ARG A 23 -4.09 -32.11 -22.40
N GLY A 24 -5.12 -31.30 -22.65
CA GLY A 24 -6.50 -31.56 -22.22
C GLY A 24 -6.73 -31.37 -20.72
N LYS A 25 -5.79 -30.75 -19.99
CA LYS A 25 -5.87 -30.55 -18.53
C LYS A 25 -6.00 -29.08 -18.18
N GLY A 26 -6.98 -28.71 -17.36
CA GLY A 26 -7.14 -27.34 -16.87
C GLY A 26 -7.59 -26.33 -17.95
N LYS A 27 -7.51 -25.04 -17.60
CA LYS A 27 -8.05 -23.93 -18.41
C LYS A 27 -6.97 -23.26 -19.27
N LYS A 28 -7.36 -22.76 -20.44
CA LYS A 28 -6.54 -21.87 -21.27
C LYS A 28 -6.27 -20.57 -20.51
N TRP A 29 -5.10 -19.98 -20.73
CA TRP A 29 -4.78 -18.67 -20.18
C TRP A 29 -5.76 -17.59 -20.68
N ALA A 30 -6.31 -16.79 -19.77
CA ALA A 30 -7.14 -15.63 -20.06
C ALA A 30 -6.27 -14.39 -20.26
N ASP A 31 -6.37 -13.75 -21.43
CA ASP A 31 -5.55 -12.58 -21.78
C ASP A 31 -6.30 -11.28 -21.41
N LEU A 32 -6.41 -11.01 -20.11
CA LEU A 32 -7.11 -9.84 -19.56
C LEU A 32 -6.19 -8.63 -19.33
N GLY A 33 -4.91 -8.72 -19.68
CA GLY A 33 -3.94 -7.63 -19.47
C GLY A 33 -3.66 -7.29 -18.00
N LEU A 34 -4.03 -8.15 -17.06
CA LEU A 34 -3.90 -7.89 -15.61
C LEU A 34 -2.44 -7.88 -15.16
N VAL A 35 -2.06 -6.86 -14.39
CA VAL A 35 -0.74 -6.79 -13.75
C VAL A 35 -0.60 -7.89 -12.72
N PHE A 36 -1.62 -8.20 -11.92
CA PHE A 36 -1.62 -9.33 -10.99
C PHE A 36 -2.72 -10.30 -11.41
N ALA A 37 -2.31 -11.48 -11.88
CA ALA A 37 -3.23 -12.49 -12.41
C ALA A 37 -3.04 -13.82 -11.69
N SER A 38 -4.10 -14.63 -11.68
CA SER A 38 -4.05 -16.02 -11.25
C SER A 38 -3.16 -16.86 -12.17
N GLU A 39 -2.95 -18.13 -11.81
CA GLU A 39 -2.17 -19.06 -12.65
C GLU A 39 -2.77 -19.31 -14.04
N VAL A 40 -4.00 -18.86 -14.30
CA VAL A 40 -4.70 -18.99 -15.58
C VAL A 40 -5.08 -17.63 -16.17
N GLY A 41 -4.51 -16.53 -15.69
CA GLY A 41 -4.71 -15.20 -16.27
C GLY A 41 -5.98 -14.46 -15.82
N THR A 42 -6.75 -15.04 -14.89
CA THR A 42 -7.95 -14.40 -14.33
C THR A 42 -7.60 -13.49 -13.16
N GLU A 43 -8.60 -12.76 -12.66
CA GLU A 43 -8.49 -12.03 -11.40
C GLU A 43 -8.08 -12.94 -10.24
N LEU A 44 -7.34 -12.38 -9.27
CA LEU A 44 -7.00 -13.06 -8.04
C LEU A 44 -8.18 -13.03 -7.09
N ASP A 45 -8.50 -14.19 -6.52
CA ASP A 45 -9.52 -14.28 -5.47
C ASP A 45 -9.03 -13.58 -4.18
N PRO A 46 -9.82 -12.67 -3.59
CA PRO A 46 -9.43 -11.93 -2.39
C PRO A 46 -9.10 -12.81 -1.18
N HIS A 47 -9.75 -13.96 -1.00
CA HIS A 47 -9.44 -14.88 0.09
C HIS A 47 -8.09 -15.56 -0.12
N ASN A 48 -7.78 -15.96 -1.35
CA ASN A 48 -6.47 -16.50 -1.69
C ASN A 48 -5.35 -15.47 -1.49
N VAL A 49 -5.58 -14.21 -1.87
CA VAL A 49 -4.62 -13.13 -1.62
C VAL A 49 -4.39 -12.94 -0.11
N ARG A 50 -5.45 -12.92 0.70
CA ARG A 50 -5.32 -12.83 2.17
C ARG A 50 -4.56 -14.03 2.75
N ARG A 51 -4.81 -15.24 2.25
CA ARG A 51 -4.07 -16.43 2.67
C ARG A 51 -2.58 -16.35 2.32
N MET A 52 -2.25 -15.86 1.13
CA MET A 52 -0.86 -15.61 0.73
C MET A 52 -0.20 -14.56 1.62
N PHE A 53 -0.89 -13.45 1.88
CA PHE A 53 -0.43 -12.39 2.77
C PHE A 53 -0.10 -12.92 4.17
N ARG A 54 -0.99 -13.72 4.78
CA ARG A 54 -0.77 -14.33 6.09
C ARG A 54 0.50 -15.19 6.15
N LYS A 55 0.84 -15.90 5.07
CA LYS A 55 2.10 -16.65 5.00
C LYS A 55 3.32 -15.73 5.07
N VAL A 56 3.26 -14.58 4.40
CA VAL A 56 4.34 -13.58 4.43
C VAL A 56 4.46 -12.95 5.83
N VAL A 57 3.33 -12.58 6.44
CA VAL A 57 3.29 -12.05 7.82
C VAL A 57 3.90 -13.05 8.80
N LYS A 58 3.52 -14.33 8.71
CA LYS A 58 4.10 -15.39 9.54
C LYS A 58 5.61 -15.51 9.36
N ALA A 59 6.07 -15.49 8.10
CA ALA A 59 7.48 -15.57 7.78
C ALA A 59 8.28 -14.36 8.30
N ALA A 60 7.62 -13.21 8.50
CA ALA A 60 8.18 -12.02 9.12
C ALA A 60 8.17 -12.05 10.65
N GLY A 61 7.66 -13.12 11.28
CA GLY A 61 7.59 -13.26 12.75
C GLY A 61 6.44 -12.51 13.42
N LEU A 62 5.39 -12.19 12.67
CA LEU A 62 4.19 -11.50 13.16
C LEU A 62 3.00 -12.46 13.21
N GLU A 63 2.03 -12.17 14.08
CA GLU A 63 0.79 -12.95 14.25
C GLU A 63 -0.16 -12.77 13.04
N PRO A 64 -0.33 -13.78 12.16
CA PRO A 64 -1.03 -13.61 10.88
C PRO A 64 -2.52 -13.26 10.99
N GLU A 65 -3.15 -13.62 12.09
CA GLU A 65 -4.57 -13.40 12.35
C GLU A 65 -4.86 -11.93 12.69
N GLU A 66 -3.89 -11.22 13.25
CA GLU A 66 -4.01 -9.81 13.65
C GLU A 66 -3.73 -8.83 12.50
N TRP A 67 -3.11 -9.31 11.42
CA TRP A 67 -2.67 -8.45 10.32
C TRP A 67 -3.53 -8.62 9.07
N THR A 68 -3.82 -7.49 8.43
CA THR A 68 -4.45 -7.45 7.11
C THR A 68 -3.63 -6.58 6.16
N PRO A 69 -3.80 -6.70 4.83
CA PRO A 69 -3.13 -5.81 3.88
C PRO A 69 -3.39 -4.31 4.14
N ARG A 70 -4.50 -3.97 4.81
CA ARG A 70 -4.82 -2.60 5.21
C ARG A 70 -3.77 -2.03 6.19
N GLU A 71 -3.17 -2.87 7.03
CA GLU A 71 -2.14 -2.44 7.98
C GLU A 71 -0.87 -1.95 7.28
N MET A 72 -0.55 -2.49 6.10
CA MET A 72 0.55 -1.94 5.29
C MET A 72 0.29 -0.50 4.85
N ARG A 73 -0.99 -0.16 4.59
CA ARG A 73 -1.40 1.22 4.26
C ARG A 73 -1.29 2.13 5.47
N HIS A 74 -1.64 1.61 6.65
CA HIS A 74 -1.40 2.31 7.92
C HIS A 74 0.09 2.61 8.12
N SER A 75 0.96 1.61 7.98
CA SER A 75 2.41 1.82 8.07
C SER A 75 2.91 2.84 7.05
N PHE A 76 2.42 2.80 5.80
CA PHE A 76 2.78 3.76 4.76
C PHE A 76 2.42 5.19 5.16
N VAL A 77 1.20 5.43 5.66
CA VAL A 77 0.78 6.76 6.10
C VAL A 77 1.58 7.23 7.31
N SER A 78 1.79 6.37 8.31
CA SER A 78 2.60 6.71 9.49
C SER A 78 4.01 7.14 9.10
N LEU A 79 4.68 6.39 8.23
CA LEU A 79 6.05 6.69 7.79
C LEU A 79 6.14 8.01 7.02
N LEU A 80 5.19 8.28 6.12
CA LEU A 80 5.17 9.56 5.40
C LEU A 80 4.85 10.74 6.31
N SER A 81 3.95 10.56 7.28
CA SER A 81 3.66 11.62 8.24
C SER A 81 4.87 11.90 9.15
N ASP A 82 5.59 10.88 9.58
CA ASP A 82 6.82 11.04 10.38
C ASP A 82 7.89 11.79 9.56
N ALA A 83 8.00 11.47 8.28
CA ALA A 83 8.84 12.19 7.31
C ALA A 83 8.33 13.60 6.93
N LYS A 84 7.31 14.12 7.62
CA LYS A 84 6.73 15.47 7.44
C LYS A 84 6.15 15.73 6.04
N VAL A 85 5.69 14.69 5.34
CA VAL A 85 4.97 14.87 4.08
C VAL A 85 3.60 15.50 4.35
N PRO A 86 3.17 16.52 3.58
CA PRO A 86 1.85 17.13 3.75
C PRO A 86 0.71 16.11 3.65
N ILE A 87 -0.31 16.27 4.50
CA ILE A 87 -1.43 15.33 4.61
C ILE A 87 -2.23 15.22 3.30
N GLU A 88 -2.31 16.30 2.54
CA GLU A 88 -2.94 16.38 1.22
C GLU A 88 -2.21 15.50 0.21
N ASP A 89 -0.88 15.50 0.24
CA ASP A 89 -0.06 14.69 -0.65
C ASP A 89 -0.13 13.21 -0.25
N ILE A 90 -0.12 12.90 1.06
CA ILE A 90 -0.34 11.53 1.56
C ILE A 90 -1.73 11.02 1.12
N ALA A 91 -2.77 11.85 1.24
CA ALA A 91 -4.14 11.51 0.81
C ALA A 91 -4.20 11.23 -0.69
N ARG A 92 -3.52 12.05 -1.50
CA ARG A 92 -3.42 11.88 -2.96
C ARG A 92 -2.67 10.59 -3.33
N LEU A 93 -1.57 10.27 -2.64
CA LEU A 93 -0.84 9.01 -2.81
C LEU A 93 -1.68 7.79 -2.42
N CYS A 94 -2.56 7.94 -1.44
CA CYS A 94 -3.57 6.95 -1.09
C CYS A 94 -4.76 6.93 -2.06
N GLY A 95 -4.80 7.75 -3.12
CA GLY A 95 -5.91 7.77 -4.07
C GLY A 95 -7.25 8.16 -3.44
N HIS A 96 -7.25 8.90 -2.33
CA HIS A 96 -8.47 9.47 -1.77
C HIS A 96 -8.79 10.77 -2.52
N SER A 97 -10.07 10.99 -2.84
CA SER A 97 -10.54 12.22 -3.51
C SER A 97 -10.49 13.46 -2.62
N GLY A 98 -10.19 13.31 -1.33
CA GLY A 98 -10.00 14.38 -0.36
C GLY A 98 -9.31 13.89 0.92
N THR A 99 -8.95 14.82 1.81
CA THR A 99 -8.23 14.50 3.05
C THR A 99 -9.11 13.92 4.14
N ALA A 100 -10.43 14.15 4.11
CA ALA A 100 -11.35 13.74 5.19
C ALA A 100 -11.27 12.25 5.54
N VAL A 101 -11.10 11.36 4.55
CA VAL A 101 -10.90 9.92 4.80
C VAL A 101 -9.54 9.68 5.43
N THR A 102 -8.49 10.32 4.92
CA THR A 102 -7.12 10.18 5.43
C THR A 102 -7.01 10.70 6.86
N GLU A 103 -7.52 11.90 7.14
CA GLU A 103 -7.54 12.50 8.47
C GLU A 103 -8.35 11.67 9.46
N ARG A 104 -9.54 11.19 9.07
CA ARG A 104 -10.39 10.36 9.95
C ARG A 104 -9.78 9.00 10.24
N VAL A 105 -9.23 8.34 9.22
CA VAL A 105 -8.74 6.96 9.31
C VAL A 105 -7.32 6.91 9.90
N TYR A 106 -6.52 7.95 9.70
CA TYR A 106 -5.11 7.98 10.09
C TYR A 106 -4.78 9.05 11.14
N ARG A 107 -5.78 9.65 11.80
CA ARG A 107 -5.60 10.71 12.80
C ARG A 107 -4.48 10.47 13.80
N HIS A 108 -4.38 9.24 14.31
CA HIS A 108 -3.39 8.86 15.32
C HIS A 108 -1.97 8.69 14.75
N GLN A 109 -1.86 8.52 13.43
CA GLN A 109 -0.61 8.31 12.69
C GLN A 109 -0.07 9.61 12.12
N ILE A 110 -0.88 10.68 12.15
CA ILE A 110 -0.50 12.02 11.72
C ILE A 110 0.11 12.73 12.91
N ARG A 111 1.35 13.23 12.78
CA ARG A 111 1.96 14.06 13.84
C ARG A 111 1.03 15.24 14.16
N PRO A 112 0.86 15.61 15.44
CA PRO A 112 0.08 16.77 15.80
C PRO A 112 0.80 18.05 15.32
N VAL A 113 0.39 18.54 14.15
CA VAL A 113 0.86 19.81 13.55
C VAL A 113 0.69 21.00 14.50
N MET A 114 -0.26 20.91 15.44
CA MET A 114 -0.58 21.95 16.42
C MET A 114 0.62 22.42 17.25
N VAL A 115 1.54 21.52 17.62
CA VAL A 115 2.71 21.90 18.44
C VAL A 115 3.74 22.68 17.63
N GLU A 116 4.00 22.27 16.38
CA GLU A 116 4.94 22.97 15.50
C GLU A 116 4.41 24.33 15.04
N ALA A 117 3.10 24.44 14.79
CA ALA A 117 2.47 25.71 14.45
C ALA A 117 2.54 26.72 15.61
N ALA A 118 2.36 26.25 16.86
CA ALA A 118 2.53 27.08 18.04
C ALA A 118 3.98 27.55 18.19
N THR A 119 4.97 26.66 18.04
CA THR A 119 6.40 27.03 18.08
C THR A 119 6.78 28.00 16.96
N ALA A 120 6.28 27.80 15.74
CA ALA A 120 6.52 28.72 14.63
C ALA A 120 5.91 30.11 14.91
N MET A 121 4.71 30.16 15.50
CA MET A 121 4.08 31.41 15.92
C MET A 121 4.89 32.10 17.03
N ASP A 122 5.38 31.36 18.02
CA ASP A 122 6.24 31.90 19.08
C ASP A 122 7.53 32.50 18.52
N GLU A 123 8.14 31.88 17.50
CA GLU A 123 9.31 32.46 16.81
C GLU A 123 8.97 33.73 16.02
N ILE A 124 7.84 33.74 15.30
CA ILE A 124 7.39 34.90 14.51
C ILE A 124 7.08 36.08 15.43
N VAL A 125 6.37 35.83 16.53
CA VAL A 125 5.98 36.84 17.51
C VAL A 125 7.19 37.27 18.34
N GLY A 126 8.06 36.34 18.74
CA GLY A 126 9.27 36.60 19.53
C GLY A 126 10.36 37.39 18.78
N ARG A 127 10.42 37.34 17.44
CA ARG A 127 11.29 38.23 16.65
C ARG A 127 10.81 39.69 16.68
N ARG A 128 9.49 39.93 16.72
CA ARG A 128 8.91 41.28 16.76
C ARG A 128 9.15 42.02 18.08
N THR A 129 9.36 41.31 19.18
CA THR A 129 9.59 41.91 20.49
C THR A 129 11.06 42.24 20.76
N ARG A 130 12.01 41.71 19.96
CA ARG A 130 13.45 41.99 20.09
C ARG A 130 13.96 43.14 19.21
N ASP A 131 13.20 43.54 18.19
CA ASP A 131 13.51 44.68 17.29
C ASP A 131 12.88 46.02 17.76
N ARG A 132 12.53 46.14 19.05
CA ARG A 132 12.07 47.38 19.71
C ARG A 132 12.90 47.63 20.95
#